data_AF-A0A7C4MQK1-F1
#
_entry.id   AF-A0A7C4MQK1-F1
#
_cell.length_a   1.000
_cell.length_b   1.000
_cell.length_c   1.000
_cell.angle_alpha   90.00
_cell.angle_beta   90.00
_cell.angle_gamma   90.00
#
_symmetry.space_group_name_H-M   'P 1'
#
loop_
_entity.id
_entity.type
_entity.pdbx_description
1 polymer ?
#
loop_
_entity_poly.entity_id
_entity_poly.type
_entity_poly.pdbx_seq_one_letter_code
_entity_poly.pdbx_strand_id
1 'polypeptide(L)'
;MNHSSRLFLLFVMMIFACLSFVPIALFARSDARETSTASSYCARCHVMEAAYEAWMHSGAHRRKECVDCHLPNENPAVHYLWKVIDGAKDLFIFHSG
;
A
#
# COMPACT_ATOMS: atom_id res chain seq x y z
N MET A 1 23.46 -30.23 -16.82
CA MET A 1 23.88 -28.99 -16.12
C MET A 1 24.84 -29.37 -15.00
N ASN A 2 26.09 -28.93 -15.10
CA ASN A 2 27.17 -29.16 -14.13
C ASN A 2 26.90 -28.45 -12.79
N HIS A 3 27.32 -29.05 -11.67
CA HIS A 3 27.11 -28.51 -10.30
C HIS A 3 27.59 -27.06 -10.15
N SER A 4 28.69 -26.72 -10.81
CA SER A 4 29.27 -25.37 -10.84
C SER A 4 28.39 -24.32 -11.54
N SER A 5 27.68 -24.67 -12.64
CA SER A 5 26.77 -23.72 -13.30
C SER A 5 25.48 -23.50 -12.53
N ARG A 6 25.00 -24.50 -11.78
CA ARG A 6 23.86 -24.34 -10.85
C ARG A 6 24.22 -23.42 -9.70
N LEU A 7 25.41 -23.57 -9.12
CA LEU A 7 25.89 -22.71 -8.04
C LEU A 7 26.08 -21.25 -8.52
N PHE A 8 26.60 -21.06 -9.73
CA PHE A 8 26.73 -19.74 -10.36
C PHE A 8 25.36 -19.08 -10.59
N LEU A 9 24.37 -19.81 -11.13
CA LEU A 9 23.02 -19.30 -11.35
C LEU A 9 22.32 -18.89 -10.05
N LEU A 10 22.46 -19.69 -8.98
CA LEU A 10 21.89 -19.37 -7.68
C LEU A 10 22.50 -18.10 -7.07
N PHE A 11 23.81 -17.91 -7.24
CA PHE A 11 24.50 -16.72 -6.75
C PHE A 11 24.04 -15.46 -7.48
N VAL A 12 23.87 -15.54 -8.80
CA VAL A 12 23.34 -14.45 -9.62
C VAL A 12 21.92 -14.10 -9.21
N MET A 13 21.03 -15.09 -9.04
CA MET A 13 19.65 -14.85 -8.58
C MET A 13 19.60 -14.18 -7.20
N MET A 14 20.48 -14.58 -6.28
CA MET A 14 20.56 -13.97 -4.95
C MET A 14 21.04 -12.51 -5.00
N ILE A 15 22.00 -12.19 -5.87
CA ILE A 15 22.47 -10.82 -6.08
C ILE A 15 21.36 -9.94 -6.66
N PHE A 16 20.63 -10.42 -7.67
CA PHE A 16 19.49 -9.70 -8.25
C PHE A 16 18.36 -9.50 -7.22
N ALA A 17 18.09 -10.49 -6.39
CA ALA A 17 17.14 -10.35 -5.28
C ALA A 17 17.60 -9.28 -4.27
N CYS A 18 18.86 -9.29 -3.84
CA CYS A 18 19.39 -8.26 -2.93
C CYS A 18 19.37 -6.85 -3.54
N LEU A 19 19.76 -6.71 -4.81
CA LEU A 19 19.78 -5.41 -5.51
C LEU A 19 18.39 -4.82 -5.72
N SER A 20 17.34 -5.63 -5.78
CA SER A 20 15.96 -5.15 -5.94
C SER A 20 15.26 -4.96 -4.60
N PHE A 21 15.36 -5.91 -3.68
CA PHE A 21 14.60 -5.91 -2.43
C PHE A 21 15.16 -4.96 -1.37
N VAL A 22 16.49 -4.81 -1.28
CA VAL A 22 17.14 -3.97 -0.26
C VAL A 22 16.85 -2.48 -0.46
N PRO A 23 16.96 -1.90 -1.68
CA PRO A 23 16.62 -0.50 -1.88
C PRO A 23 15.15 -0.22 -1.63
N ILE A 24 14.24 -1.08 -2.12
CA ILE A 24 12.79 -0.91 -1.91
C ILE A 24 12.45 -0.89 -0.42
N ALA A 25 13.06 -1.77 0.38
CA ALA A 25 12.87 -1.79 1.83
C ALA A 25 13.44 -0.54 2.54
N LEU A 26 14.51 0.05 2.01
CA LEU A 26 15.10 1.29 2.54
C LEU A 26 14.29 2.54 2.16
N PHE A 27 13.82 2.63 0.92
CA PHE A 27 12.98 3.74 0.43
C PHE A 27 11.56 3.68 1.00
N ALA A 28 10.99 2.49 1.19
CA ALA A 28 9.70 2.35 1.86
C ALA A 28 9.71 3.02 3.25
N ARG A 29 10.86 3.11 3.94
CA ARG A 29 10.98 3.71 5.27
C ARG A 29 10.93 5.25 5.28
N SER A 30 11.34 5.95 4.22
CA SER A 30 11.36 7.43 4.24
C SER A 30 9.97 8.06 4.19
N ASP A 31 9.00 7.34 3.62
CA ASP A 31 7.63 7.81 3.41
C ASP A 31 6.63 7.11 4.36
N ALA A 32 7.13 6.14 5.15
CA ALA A 32 6.37 5.21 6.01
C ALA A 32 5.80 5.78 7.31
N ARG A 33 5.56 7.09 7.43
CA ARG A 33 4.78 7.55 8.60
C ARG A 33 3.32 7.13 8.48
N GLU A 34 2.82 6.82 7.29
CA GLU A 34 1.44 6.39 7.07
C GLU A 34 1.35 5.38 5.94
N THR A 35 0.95 4.15 6.27
CA THR A 35 0.63 3.15 5.25
C THR A 35 -0.61 3.61 4.48
N SER A 36 -0.78 3.17 3.24
CA SER A 36 -1.99 3.45 2.47
C SER A 36 -3.26 2.84 3.07
N THR A 37 -3.15 2.09 4.17
CA THR A 37 -4.25 1.53 4.96
C THR A 37 -4.66 2.39 6.15
N ALA A 38 -3.81 3.33 6.60
CA ALA A 38 -4.11 4.21 7.72
C ALA A 38 -5.14 5.27 7.29
N SER A 39 -6.06 5.62 8.18
CA SER A 39 -7.12 6.60 7.93
C SER A 39 -6.56 7.99 7.64
N SER A 40 -5.43 8.33 8.25
CA SER A 40 -4.73 9.59 8.00
C SER A 40 -4.13 9.68 6.59
N TYR A 41 -3.88 8.54 5.92
CA TYR A 41 -3.50 8.55 4.51
C TYR A 41 -4.60 9.11 3.62
N CYS A 42 -5.86 8.78 3.91
CA CYS A 42 -7.02 9.32 3.18
C CYS A 42 -7.13 10.85 3.36
N ALA A 43 -6.77 11.38 4.52
CA ALA A 43 -6.78 12.81 4.82
C ALA A 43 -5.73 13.63 4.04
N ARG A 44 -4.82 12.98 3.30
CA ARG A 44 -3.79 13.68 2.51
C ARG A 44 -4.37 14.39 1.29
N CYS A 45 -5.60 14.06 0.89
CA CYS A 45 -6.31 14.73 -0.18
C CYS A 45 -7.45 15.57 0.40
N HIS A 46 -7.50 16.87 0.05
CA HIS A 46 -8.48 17.81 0.59
C HIS A 46 -9.95 17.34 0.40
N VAL A 47 -10.24 16.62 -0.69
CA VAL A 47 -11.58 16.12 -1.00
C VAL A 47 -12.07 15.08 0.02
N MET A 48 -11.15 14.44 0.73
CA MET A 48 -11.45 13.45 1.76
C MET A 48 -11.51 14.05 3.18
N GLU A 49 -11.20 15.34 3.36
CA GLU A 49 -11.10 15.99 4.68
C GLU A 49 -12.40 15.82 5.49
N ALA A 50 -13.55 16.14 4.90
CA ALA A 50 -14.83 16.04 5.59
C ALA A 50 -15.16 14.61 6.07
N ALA A 51 -14.79 13.60 5.27
CA ALA A 51 -14.97 12.20 5.64
C ALA A 51 -14.02 11.81 6.79
N TYR A 52 -12.77 12.29 6.75
CA TYR A 52 -11.79 12.07 7.80
C TYR A 52 -12.17 12.77 9.11
N GLU A 53 -12.63 14.01 9.08
CA GLU A 53 -13.13 14.73 10.27
C GLU A 53 -14.33 13.99 10.88
N ALA A 54 -15.28 13.54 10.06
CA ALA A 54 -16.42 12.76 10.53
C ALA A 54 -15.96 11.45 11.19
N TRP A 55 -14.97 10.77 10.63
CA TRP A 55 -14.33 9.60 11.22
C TRP A 55 -13.66 9.93 12.57
N MET A 56 -12.91 11.03 12.65
CA MET A 56 -12.21 11.47 13.87
C MET A 56 -13.18 11.75 15.03
N HIS A 57 -14.35 12.31 14.73
CA HIS A 57 -15.38 12.64 15.71
C HIS A 57 -16.37 11.51 16.01
N SER A 58 -16.37 10.42 15.24
CA SER A 58 -17.29 9.30 15.45
C SER A 58 -16.68 8.28 16.42
N GLY A 59 -17.08 8.35 17.69
CA GLY A 59 -16.46 7.64 18.82
C GLY A 59 -16.11 6.16 18.58
N ALA A 60 -17.08 5.32 18.22
CA ALA A 60 -16.79 3.90 17.97
C ALA A 60 -16.08 3.66 16.63
N HIS A 61 -16.31 4.51 15.63
CA HIS A 61 -15.76 4.37 14.27
C HIS A 61 -14.29 4.76 14.17
N ARG A 62 -13.80 5.73 14.97
CA ARG A 62 -12.38 6.11 15.02
C ARG A 62 -11.42 4.99 15.47
N ARG A 63 -11.95 3.85 15.90
CA ARG A 63 -11.20 2.64 16.32
C ARG A 63 -10.94 1.67 15.17
N LYS A 64 -11.52 1.92 14.00
CA LYS A 64 -11.38 1.13 12.79
C LYS A 64 -10.81 2.00 11.70
N GLU A 65 -9.97 1.43 10.84
CA GLU A 65 -9.41 2.19 9.73
C GLU A 65 -10.46 2.31 8.61
N CYS A 66 -10.38 3.36 7.78
CA CYS A 66 -11.29 3.53 6.64
C CYS A 66 -11.41 2.26 5.79
N VAL A 67 -10.27 1.59 5.55
CA VAL A 67 -10.19 0.37 4.73
C VAL A 67 -10.91 -0.84 5.34
N ASP A 68 -11.13 -0.85 6.66
CA ASP A 68 -11.82 -1.96 7.33
C ASP A 68 -13.32 -2.00 6.97
N CYS A 69 -13.88 -0.85 6.59
CA CYS A 69 -15.28 -0.72 6.20
C CYS A 69 -15.46 -0.48 4.70
N HIS A 70 -14.53 0.21 4.05
CA HIS A 70 -14.66 0.61 2.66
C HIS A 70 -14.06 -0.38 1.65
N LEU A 71 -13.20 -1.30 2.07
CA LEU A 71 -12.65 -2.34 1.20
C LEU A 71 -13.19 -3.73 1.58
N PRO A 72 -13.27 -4.65 0.61
CA PRO A 72 -13.58 -6.06 0.90
C PRO A 72 -12.48 -6.67 1.77
N ASN A 73 -12.86 -7.43 2.80
CA ASN A 73 -11.94 -7.99 3.80
C ASN A 73 -12.03 -9.53 3.89
N GLU A 74 -12.86 -10.14 3.06
CA GLU A 74 -13.05 -11.59 2.99
C GLU A 74 -11.87 -12.34 2.34
N ASN A 75 -11.11 -11.67 1.46
CA ASN A 75 -9.95 -12.24 0.79
C ASN A 75 -8.88 -11.15 0.58
N PRO A 76 -7.63 -11.33 1.08
CA PRO A 76 -6.58 -10.35 0.91
C PRO A 76 -6.26 -10.03 -0.56
N ALA A 77 -6.36 -11.01 -1.47
CA ALA A 77 -6.13 -10.76 -2.89
C ALA A 77 -7.17 -9.81 -3.49
N VAL A 78 -8.44 -10.00 -3.12
CA VAL A 78 -9.55 -9.13 -3.55
C VAL A 78 -9.44 -7.76 -2.90
N HIS A 79 -9.08 -7.70 -1.62
CA HIS A 79 -8.80 -6.46 -0.90
C HIS A 79 -7.78 -5.59 -1.66
N TYR A 80 -6.61 -6.14 -1.97
CA TYR A 80 -5.56 -5.39 -2.66
C TYR A 80 -5.93 -5.02 -4.10
N LEU A 81 -6.67 -5.88 -4.80
CA LEU A 81 -7.15 -5.57 -6.15
C LEU A 81 -8.07 -4.34 -6.12
N TRP A 82 -9.08 -4.33 -5.26
CA TRP A 82 -10.00 -3.21 -5.13
C TRP A 82 -9.31 -1.96 -4.60
N LYS A 83 -8.35 -2.11 -3.67
CA LYS A 83 -7.52 -1.00 -3.20
C LYS A 83 -6.83 -0.24 -4.34
N VAL A 84 -6.27 -0.99 -5.29
CA VAL A 84 -5.56 -0.39 -6.43
C VAL A 84 -6.55 0.23 -7.42
N ILE A 85 -7.67 -0.43 -7.71
CA ILE A 85 -8.68 0.08 -8.64
C ILE A 85 -9.27 1.39 -8.11
N ASP A 86 -9.73 1.41 -6.86
CA ASP A 86 -10.34 2.58 -6.24
C ASP A 86 -9.33 3.72 -6.08
N GLY A 87 -8.11 3.41 -5.61
CA GLY A 87 -7.05 4.40 -5.49
C GLY A 87 -6.63 5.03 -6.83
N ALA A 88 -6.56 4.23 -7.90
CA ALA A 88 -6.25 4.74 -9.24
C ALA A 88 -7.39 5.61 -9.79
N LYS A 89 -8.64 5.21 -9.54
CA LYS A 89 -9.83 5.99 -9.90
C LYS A 89 -9.85 7.32 -9.16
N ASP A 90 -9.60 7.33 -7.85
CA ASP A 90 -9.57 8.56 -7.05
C ASP A 90 -8.45 9.50 -7.50
N LEU A 91 -7.26 8.97 -7.79
CA LEU A 91 -6.18 9.76 -8.37
C LEU A 91 -6.59 10.37 -9.71
N PHE A 92 -7.22 9.59 -10.60
CA PHE A 92 -7.68 10.10 -11.88
C PHE A 92 -8.73 11.20 -11.69
N ILE A 93 -9.80 10.95 -10.93
CA ILE A 93 -10.90 11.91 -10.77
C ILE A 93 -10.46 13.18 -10.05
N PHE A 94 -9.60 13.09 -9.03
CA PHE A 94 -9.25 14.23 -8.18
C PHE A 94 -7.91 14.88 -8.51
N HIS A 95 -7.08 14.29 -9.39
CA HIS A 95 -5.77 14.80 -9.75
C HIS A 95 -5.54 14.98 -11.26
N SER A 96 -6.36 14.40 -12.15
CA SER A 96 -6.09 14.46 -13.60
C SER A 96 -6.68 15.67 -14.35
N GLY A 97 -7.51 16.49 -13.69
CA GLY A 97 -8.04 17.74 -14.25
C GLY A 97 -9.27 17.57 -15.14
#